data_AF-A0A6V7KN86-F1
#
_entry.id   AF-A0A6V7KN86-F1
#
_cell.length_a   1.000
_cell.length_b   1.000
_cell.length_c   1.000
_cell.angle_alpha   90.00
_cell.angle_beta   90.00
_cell.angle_gamma   90.00
#
_symmetry.space_group_name_H-M   'P 1'
#
loop_
_entity.id
_entity.type
_entity.pdbx_description
1 polymer ?
#
loop_
_entity_poly.entity_id
_entity_poly.type
_entity_poly.pdbx_seq_one_letter_code
_entity_poly.pdbx_strand_id
1 'polypeptide(L)' 'KWTVGSPCRAIYSVDGEEYEAIISKIFDNDCGTCIVKFV' A
#
# COMPACT_ATOMS: atom_id res chain seq x y z
N LYS A 1 3.43 3.73 -12.13
CA LYS A 1 2.59 4.75 -11.45
C LYS A 1 1.62 3.99 -10.57
N TRP A 2 1.54 4.30 -9.28
CA TRP A 2 0.60 3.61 -8.38
C TRP A 2 -0.84 3.99 -8.73
N THR A 3 -1.76 3.02 -8.66
CA THR A 3 -3.18 3.24 -8.93
C THR A 3 -4.01 2.39 -7.96
N VAL A 4 -5.19 2.88 -7.57
CA VAL A 4 -6.12 2.12 -6.73
C VAL A 4 -6.49 0.81 -7.42
N GLY A 5 -6.45 -0.29 -6.68
CA GLY A 5 -6.68 -1.64 -7.17
C GLY A 5 -5.44 -2.36 -7.71
N SER A 6 -4.30 -1.67 -7.86
CA SER A 6 -3.07 -2.34 -8.29
C SER A 6 -2.50 -3.22 -7.17
N PRO A 7 -1.99 -4.42 -7.49
CA PRO A 7 -1.25 -5.23 -6.54
C PRO A 7 0.07 -4.55 -6.19
N CYS A 8 0.50 -4.72 -4.94
CA CYS A 8 1.73 -4.18 -4.41
C CYS A 8 2.29 -5.10 -3.32
N ARG A 9 3.47 -4.77 -2.81
CA ARG A 9 3.99 -5.31 -1.56
C ARG A 9 4.18 -4.19 -0.55
N ALA A 10 3.88 -4.47 0.71
CA ALA A 10 4.02 -3.51 1.79
C ALA A 10 4.57 -4.19 3.05
N ILE A 11 5.27 -3.42 3.87
CA ILE A 11 5.76 -3.89 5.16
C ILE A 11 4.61 -3.84 6.17
N TYR A 12 4.29 -4.97 6.79
CA TYR A 12 3.29 -4.99 7.83
C TYR A 12 3.88 -4.52 9.15
N SER A 13 3.30 -3.46 9.71
CA SER A 13 3.91 -2.76 10.85
C SER A 13 3.94 -3.57 12.16
N VAL A 14 3.29 -4.73 12.23
CA VAL A 14 3.23 -5.58 13.42
C VAL A 14 4.52 -6.39 13.58
N ASP A 15 5.00 -7.01 12.50
CA ASP A 15 6.17 -7.89 12.50
C ASP A 15 7.33 -7.38 11.62
N GLY A 16 7.07 -6.40 10.76
CA GLY A 16 8.07 -5.80 9.89
C GLY A 16 8.38 -6.62 8.63
N GLU A 17 7.61 -7.68 8.34
CA GLU A 17 7.79 -8.47 7.12
C GLU A 17 7.01 -7.89 5.94
N GLU A 18 7.44 -8.27 4.73
CA GLU A 18 6.82 -7.87 3.48
C GLU A 18 5.69 -8.83 3.10
N TYR A 19 4.51 -8.28 2.84
CA TYR A 19 3.34 -9.04 2.41
C TYR A 19 2.75 -8.47 1.13
N GLU A 20 2.05 -9.33 0.40
CA GLU A 20 1.24 -8.92 -0.75
C GLU A 20 0.03 -8.11 -0.28
N ALA A 21 -0.25 -7.04 -1.00
CA ALA A 21 -1.33 -6.13 -0.68
C ALA A 21 -1.93 -5.52 -1.96
N ILE A 22 -3.08 -4.88 -1.81
CA ILE A 22 -3.77 -4.16 -2.88
C ILE A 22 -3.97 -2.71 -2.45
N ILE A 23 -3.62 -1.76 -3.32
CA ILE A 23 -3.84 -0.34 -3.03
C ILE A 23 -5.33 -0.05 -2.93
N SER A 24 -5.78 0.42 -1.78
CA SER A 24 -7.17 0.80 -1.54
C SER A 24 -7.42 2.28 -1.73
N LYS A 25 -6.41 3.14 -1.49
CA LYS A 25 -6.53 4.59 -1.62
C LYS A 25 -5.16 5.23 -1.79
N ILE A 26 -5.04 6.23 -2.66
CA ILE A 26 -3.83 7.04 -2.81
C ILE A 26 -4.16 8.45 -2.31
N PHE A 27 -3.27 9.04 -1.52
CA PHE A 27 -3.39 10.43 -1.09
C PHE A 27 -2.58 11.31 -2.03
N ASP A 28 -3.21 12.37 -2.53
CA ASP A 28 -2.61 13.32 -3.48
C ASP A 28 -1.81 14.43 -2.78
N ASN A 29 -1.77 14.44 -1.44
CA ASN A 29 -0.85 15.31 -0.72
C ASN A 29 0.58 14.90 -1.10
N ASP A 30 1.45 15.87 -1.38
CA ASP A 30 2.85 15.76 -1.85
C ASP A 30 3.76 14.71 -1.15
N CYS A 31 3.26 14.04 -0.11
CA CYS A 31 3.92 12.99 0.67
C CYS A 31 3.91 11.59 0.00
N GLY A 32 3.16 11.37 -1.09
CA GLY A 32 3.23 10.11 -1.86
C GLY A 32 2.79 8.87 -1.05
N THR A 33 1.84 9.05 -0.13
CA THR A 33 1.36 8.02 0.78
C THR A 33 0.09 7.34 0.25
N CYS A 34 -0.10 6.06 0.57
CA CYS A 34 -1.30 5.30 0.20
C CYS A 34 -1.74 4.35 1.31
N ILE A 35 -3.00 3.92 1.26
CA ILE A 35 -3.55 2.85 2.11
C ILE A 35 -3.61 1.60 1.27
N VAL A 36 -3.11 0.49 1.83
CA VAL A 36 -3.15 -0.84 1.24
C VAL A 36 -3.95 -1.80 2.11
N LYS A 37 -4.51 -2.84 1.51
CA LYS A 37 -5.09 -3.99 2.22
C LYS A 37 -4.23 -5.20 1.95
N PHE A 38 -3.70 -5.81 3.00
CA PHE A 38 -2.98 -7.08 2.91
C PHE A 38 -3.94 -8.19 2.51
N VAL A 39 -3.45 -9.11 1.69
CA VAL A 39 -4.20 -10.29 1.20
C VAL A 39 -4.14 -11.42 2.21
#